data_AF-A0A495JWE4-F1
#
_entry.id   AF-A0A495JWE4-F1
#
_cell.length_a   1.000
_cell.length_b   1.000
_cell.length_c   1.000
_cell.angle_alpha   90.00
_cell.angle_beta   90.00
_cell.angle_gamma   90.00
#
_symmetry.space_group_name_H-M   'P 1'
#
loop_
_entity.id
_entity.type
_entity.pdbx_description
1 polymer ?
#
loop_
_entity_poly.entity_id
_entity_poly.type
_entity_poly.pdbx_seq_one_letter_code
_entity_poly.pdbx_strand_id
1 'polypeptide(L)'
;MRVCVTYQRPYPLSDLLSRSPQETSLQVGAKSEGARKFGCRLRQNGGMEDLPDDFAIALGRVLYLGGRVEMLLDRLLTRPGGQPLRLGLSGAQLIKELRKIITSAEPAEAIVDGYEAMHEGRNHLVHGAHQYANGVLWTWREPSRAKGNAALSFQFGLEHLQGTAQSWQNLADAVYEELRRRNPSAAEAD
;
A
#
# COMPACT_ATOMS: atom_id res chain seq x y z
N MET A 1 -27.10 16.33 31.70
CA MET A 1 -25.95 16.71 30.84
C MET A 1 -26.13 16.04 29.48
N ARG A 2 -26.33 16.82 28.41
CA ARG A 2 -26.42 16.29 27.03
C ARG A 2 -25.03 16.39 26.41
N VAL A 3 -24.43 15.25 26.07
CA VAL A 3 -23.16 15.19 25.34
C VAL A 3 -23.48 15.44 23.86
N CYS A 4 -23.00 16.56 23.33
CA CYS A 4 -23.09 16.89 21.92
C CYS A 4 -21.94 16.17 21.21
N VAL A 5 -22.24 15.12 20.45
CA VAL A 5 -21.25 14.45 19.60
C VAL A 5 -21.16 15.28 18.31
N THR A 6 -20.12 16.09 18.20
CA THR A 6 -19.77 16.77 16.94
C THR A 6 -19.23 15.74 15.95
N TYR A 7 -20.05 15.35 14.99
CA TYR A 7 -19.65 14.57 13.82
C TYR A 7 -18.76 15.47 12.94
N GLN A 8 -17.44 15.28 13.00
CA GLN A 8 -16.53 15.88 12.03
C GLN A 8 -16.78 15.22 10.67
N ARG A 9 -17.07 16.04 9.65
CA ARG A 9 -17.24 15.59 8.26
C ARG A 9 -15.99 14.84 7.78
N PRO A 10 -16.13 13.79 6.94
CA PRO A 10 -15.00 13.19 6.27
C PRO A 10 -14.28 14.25 5.41
N TYR A 11 -12.95 14.26 5.49
CA TYR A 11 -12.09 15.11 4.68
C TYR A 11 -12.41 14.92 3.18
N PRO A 12 -12.42 15.98 2.37
CA PRO A 12 -12.58 15.83 0.93
C PRO A 12 -11.39 15.03 0.37
N LEU A 13 -11.67 14.03 -0.48
CA LEU A 13 -10.68 13.14 -1.10
C LEU A 13 -9.54 13.90 -1.83
N SER A 14 -9.78 15.15 -2.26
CA SER A 14 -8.77 16.04 -2.84
C SER A 14 -7.61 16.38 -1.87
N ASP A 15 -7.86 16.37 -0.56
CA ASP A 15 -6.84 16.65 0.45
C ASP A 15 -6.02 15.40 0.81
N LEU A 16 -6.55 14.19 0.53
CA LEU A 16 -5.84 12.92 0.75
C LEU A 16 -4.65 12.74 -0.21
N LEU A 17 -4.74 13.30 -1.42
CA LEU A 17 -3.70 13.24 -2.46
C LEU A 17 -2.67 14.39 -2.36
N SER A 18 -2.98 15.44 -1.60
CA SER A 18 -2.13 16.65 -1.49
C SER A 18 -0.97 16.50 -0.49
N ARG A 19 -0.88 15.37 0.22
CA ARG A 19 0.17 15.08 1.22
C ARG A 19 0.85 13.73 0.97
N SER A 20 1.12 13.36 -0.28
CA SER A 20 2.13 12.32 -0.52
C SER A 20 3.52 12.92 -0.27
N PRO A 21 4.23 12.54 0.82
CA PRO A 21 5.59 13.01 1.04
C PRO A 21 6.49 12.30 0.03
N GLN A 22 7.21 13.07 -0.79
CA GLN A 22 8.00 12.57 -1.91
C GLN A 22 8.87 11.36 -1.52
N GLU A 23 8.61 10.21 -2.14
CA GLU A 23 9.54 9.07 -2.13
C GLU A 23 10.86 9.54 -2.77
N THR A 24 11.92 9.63 -1.97
CA THR A 24 13.24 9.98 -2.50
C THR A 24 13.91 8.73 -3.02
N SER A 25 13.62 8.37 -4.27
CA SER A 25 14.34 7.30 -4.99
C SER A 25 15.74 7.79 -5.36
N LEU A 26 16.76 7.30 -4.67
CA LEU A 26 18.17 7.51 -5.05
C LEU A 26 18.62 6.36 -5.97
N GLN A 27 18.76 6.64 -7.26
CA GLN A 27 19.41 5.70 -8.19
C GLN A 27 20.92 5.73 -7.96
N VAL A 28 21.42 4.85 -7.11
CA VAL A 28 22.87 4.63 -7.00
C VAL A 28 23.28 3.63 -8.07
N GLY A 29 23.69 4.14 -9.23
CA GLY A 29 24.29 3.35 -10.30
C GLY A 29 25.69 2.86 -9.90
N ALA A 30 25.78 1.69 -9.27
CA ALA A 30 27.06 1.01 -9.10
C ALA A 30 27.50 0.46 -10.47
N LYS A 31 28.37 1.20 -11.18
CA LYS A 31 29.06 0.70 -12.37
C LYS A 31 29.85 -0.56 -11.99
N SER A 32 29.63 -1.62 -12.74
CA SER A 32 30.19 -2.95 -12.57
C SER A 32 31.68 -3.01 -12.94
N GLU A 33 32.54 -2.35 -12.18
CA GLU A 33 34.00 -2.54 -12.25
C GLU A 33 34.51 -2.74 -10.82
N GLY A 34 34.44 -3.99 -10.35
CA GLY A 34 34.86 -4.35 -8.99
C GLY A 34 34.17 -5.56 -8.36
N ALA A 35 33.33 -6.30 -9.11
CA ALA A 35 32.61 -7.49 -8.64
C ALA A 35 33.50 -8.74 -8.46
N ARG A 36 34.68 -8.59 -7.86
CA ARG A 36 35.51 -9.71 -7.39
C ARG A 36 36.11 -9.37 -6.02
N LYS A 37 35.27 -9.34 -4.98
CA LYS A 37 35.64 -9.68 -3.58
C LYS A 37 34.54 -9.45 -2.52
N PHE A 38 33.29 -9.18 -2.88
CA PHE A 38 32.18 -9.40 -1.93
C PHE A 38 31.72 -10.85 -2.02
N GLY A 39 32.62 -11.73 -1.60
CA GLY A 39 32.32 -13.14 -1.40
C GLY A 39 31.22 -13.27 -0.37
N CYS A 40 30.16 -13.96 -0.77
CA CYS A 40 29.31 -14.82 0.03
C CYS A 40 29.84 -15.04 1.46
N ARG A 41 29.45 -14.13 2.35
CA ARG A 41 29.40 -14.36 3.80
C ARG A 41 28.17 -13.64 4.32
N LEU A 42 27.02 -14.05 3.80
CA LEU A 42 25.76 -13.98 4.55
C LEU A 42 25.98 -14.81 5.82
N ARG A 43 26.54 -14.18 6.85
CA ARG A 43 26.32 -14.63 8.21
C ARG A 43 24.81 -14.60 8.40
N GLN A 44 24.26 -15.77 8.69
CA GLN A 44 22.88 -16.01 9.08
C GLN A 44 22.52 -15.37 10.44
N ASN A 45 22.97 -14.14 10.73
CA ASN A 45 22.73 -13.44 12.00
C ASN A 45 22.34 -11.98 11.73
N GLY A 46 21.12 -11.77 11.26
CA GLY A 46 20.50 -10.45 11.08
C GLY A 46 19.03 -10.69 10.81
N GLY A 47 18.39 -11.39 11.75
CA GLY A 47 16.96 -11.63 11.69
C GLY A 47 16.22 -10.30 11.72
N MET A 48 14.91 -10.39 11.53
CA MET A 48 13.94 -9.34 11.86
C MET A 48 14.02 -8.81 13.31
N GLU A 49 15.02 -9.24 14.10
CA GLU A 49 15.27 -8.97 15.51
C GLU A 49 15.84 -7.55 15.78
N ASP A 50 16.36 -6.85 14.76
CA ASP A 50 16.95 -5.50 14.91
C ASP A 50 16.02 -4.35 14.44
N LEU A 51 14.78 -4.64 14.02
CA LEU A 51 13.82 -3.60 13.65
C LEU A 51 13.13 -3.07 14.92
N PRO A 52 13.24 -1.77 15.26
CA PRO A 52 12.53 -1.23 16.41
C PRO A 52 11.02 -1.45 16.31
N ASP A 53 10.37 -1.72 17.45
CA ASP A 53 8.94 -2.07 17.52
C ASP A 53 8.05 -1.08 16.79
N ASP A 54 8.31 0.22 16.91
CA ASP A 54 7.51 1.26 16.23
C ASP A 54 7.55 1.12 14.69
N PHE A 55 8.72 0.77 14.14
CA PHE A 55 8.86 0.49 12.71
C PHE A 55 8.16 -0.81 12.34
N ALA A 56 8.32 -1.87 13.14
CA ALA A 56 7.67 -3.15 12.90
C ALA A 56 6.14 -3.02 12.90
N ILE A 57 5.58 -2.27 13.86
CA ILE A 57 4.16 -1.96 13.98
C ILE A 57 3.69 -1.11 12.80
N ALA A 58 4.40 -0.04 12.45
CA ALA A 58 4.03 0.82 11.33
C ALA A 58 4.05 0.07 10.00
N LEU A 59 5.12 -0.70 9.74
CA LEU A 59 5.24 -1.56 8.56
C LEU A 59 4.12 -2.61 8.53
N GLY A 60 3.89 -3.31 9.65
CA GLY A 60 2.81 -4.30 9.78
C GLY A 60 1.44 -3.70 9.45
N ARG A 61 1.17 -2.47 9.90
CA ARG A 61 -0.05 -1.73 9.55
C ARG A 61 -0.17 -1.44 8.06
N VAL A 62 0.90 -0.95 7.42
CA VAL A 62 0.91 -0.73 5.95
C VAL A 62 0.58 -2.02 5.20
N LEU A 63 1.22 -3.13 5.56
CA LEU A 63 1.05 -4.42 4.90
C LEU A 63 -0.37 -4.97 5.08
N TYR A 64 -0.88 -4.94 6.32
CA TYR A 64 -2.22 -5.39 6.68
C TYR A 64 -3.30 -4.56 5.97
N LEU A 65 -3.23 -3.23 6.05
CA LEU A 65 -4.23 -2.34 5.47
C LEU A 65 -4.24 -2.40 3.95
N GLY A 66 -3.07 -2.52 3.31
CA GLY A 66 -3.00 -2.74 1.87
C GLY A 66 -3.68 -4.05 1.43
N GLY A 67 -3.47 -5.14 2.18
CA GLY A 67 -4.16 -6.40 1.93
C GLY A 67 -5.68 -6.29 2.16
N ARG A 68 -6.10 -5.55 3.20
CA ARG A 68 -7.52 -5.26 3.46
C ARG A 68 -8.15 -4.48 2.30
N VAL A 69 -7.48 -3.44 1.78
CA VAL A 69 -7.96 -2.68 0.63
C VAL A 69 -8.12 -3.60 -0.59
N GLU A 70 -7.13 -4.42 -0.90
CA GLU A 70 -7.21 -5.39 -2.01
C GLU A 70 -8.41 -6.32 -1.88
N MET A 71 -8.63 -6.88 -0.68
CA MET A 71 -9.80 -7.73 -0.41
C MET A 71 -11.13 -6.99 -0.56
N LEU A 72 -11.22 -5.71 -0.18
CA LEU A 72 -12.43 -4.91 -0.32
C LEU A 72 -12.66 -4.49 -1.77
N LEU A 73 -11.61 -4.11 -2.49
CA LEU A 73 -11.67 -3.78 -3.91
C LEU A 73 -12.07 -4.98 -4.77
N ASP A 74 -11.56 -6.17 -4.47
CA ASP A 74 -11.97 -7.42 -5.14
C ASP A 74 -13.49 -7.65 -5.01
N ARG A 75 -14.11 -7.23 -3.89
CA ARG A 75 -15.58 -7.30 -3.74
C ARG A 75 -16.32 -6.32 -4.65
N LEU A 76 -15.73 -5.18 -5.01
CA LEU A 76 -16.33 -4.25 -5.98
C LEU A 76 -16.41 -4.86 -7.39
N LEU A 77 -15.60 -5.88 -7.70
CA LEU A 77 -15.67 -6.62 -8.97
C LEU A 77 -16.95 -7.45 -9.11
N THR A 78 -17.66 -7.70 -8.00
CA THR A 78 -18.91 -8.46 -8.00
C THR A 78 -20.06 -7.58 -8.50
N ARG A 79 -20.74 -8.02 -9.56
CA ARG A 79 -21.97 -7.36 -10.03
C ARG A 79 -23.09 -7.50 -9.00
N PRO A 80 -23.98 -6.50 -8.84
CA PRO A 80 -25.16 -6.62 -7.99
C PRO A 80 -25.97 -7.88 -8.34
N GLY A 81 -26.24 -8.74 -7.35
CA GLY A 81 -26.98 -10.00 -7.52
C GLY A 81 -26.17 -11.17 -8.11
N GLY A 82 -24.88 -11.00 -8.40
CA GLY A 82 -23.98 -12.09 -8.81
C GLY A 82 -23.29 -12.76 -7.62
N GLN A 83 -22.80 -14.00 -7.82
CA GLN A 83 -21.88 -14.61 -6.86
C GLN A 83 -20.58 -13.80 -6.77
N PRO A 84 -19.99 -13.67 -5.57
CA PRO A 84 -18.74 -12.94 -5.41
C PRO A 84 -17.63 -13.60 -6.22
N LEU A 85 -17.16 -12.91 -7.24
CA LEU A 85 -15.96 -13.27 -7.99
C LEU A 85 -14.77 -12.93 -7.11
N ARG A 86 -14.37 -13.87 -6.25
CA ARG A 86 -13.10 -13.79 -5.51
C ARG A 86 -11.98 -14.18 -6.46
N LEU A 87 -11.53 -13.24 -7.27
CA LEU A 87 -10.47 -13.48 -8.24
C LEU A 87 -9.08 -13.43 -7.59
N GLY A 88 -8.98 -12.87 -6.37
CA GLY A 88 -7.71 -12.78 -5.65
C GLY A 88 -6.70 -11.89 -6.38
N LEU A 89 -7.19 -10.89 -7.12
CA LEU A 89 -6.34 -10.00 -7.90
C LEU A 89 -5.67 -8.97 -7.00
N SER A 90 -4.47 -8.54 -7.39
CA SER A 90 -3.73 -7.47 -6.73
C SER A 90 -2.97 -6.62 -7.74
N GLY A 91 -2.52 -5.45 -7.28
CA GLY A 91 -1.75 -4.47 -8.04
C GLY A 91 -2.40 -4.09 -9.37
N ALA A 92 -1.58 -4.05 -10.42
CA ALA A 92 -2.00 -3.63 -11.76
C ALA A 92 -3.13 -4.48 -12.36
N GLN A 93 -3.23 -5.77 -12.00
CA GLN A 93 -4.31 -6.63 -12.52
C GLN A 93 -5.66 -6.25 -11.90
N LEU A 94 -5.67 -5.98 -10.59
CA LEU A 94 -6.87 -5.50 -9.89
C LEU A 94 -7.34 -4.16 -10.46
N ILE A 95 -6.42 -3.21 -10.65
CA ILE A 95 -6.71 -1.89 -11.26
C ILE A 95 -7.33 -2.07 -12.64
N LYS A 96 -6.74 -2.92 -13.48
CA LYS A 96 -7.24 -3.18 -14.84
C LYS A 96 -8.66 -3.70 -14.83
N GLU A 97 -9.01 -4.63 -13.94
CA GLU A 97 -10.38 -5.16 -13.87
C GLU A 97 -11.36 -4.13 -13.28
N LEU A 98 -10.95 -3.38 -12.25
CA LEU A 98 -11.76 -2.31 -11.66
C LEU A 98 -12.12 -1.23 -12.68
N ARG A 99 -11.15 -0.79 -13.49
CA ARG A 99 -11.36 0.22 -14.54
C ARG A 99 -12.30 -0.23 -15.67
N LYS A 100 -12.59 -1.53 -15.81
CA LYS A 100 -13.59 -2.01 -16.79
C LYS A 100 -15.03 -1.81 -16.32
N ILE A 101 -15.24 -1.74 -15.00
CA ILE A 101 -16.59 -1.75 -14.40
C ILE A 101 -16.93 -0.44 -13.68
N ILE A 102 -15.92 0.31 -13.24
CA ILE A 102 -16.11 1.64 -12.66
C ILE A 102 -16.24 2.61 -13.82
N THR A 103 -17.47 3.06 -14.06
CA THR A 103 -17.75 4.25 -14.86
C THR A 103 -17.29 5.49 -14.09
N SER A 104 -16.98 6.60 -14.77
CA SER A 104 -16.48 7.87 -14.19
C SER A 104 -17.47 8.63 -13.29
N ALA A 105 -18.19 7.89 -12.45
CA ALA A 105 -19.01 8.41 -11.38
C ALA A 105 -18.20 8.40 -10.09
N GLU A 106 -17.97 9.60 -9.56
CA GLU A 106 -17.52 9.79 -8.17
C GLU A 106 -18.46 9.01 -7.22
N PRO A 107 -17.94 8.23 -6.26
CA PRO A 107 -16.57 8.27 -5.71
C PRO A 107 -15.69 7.02 -6.01
N ALA A 108 -16.16 6.11 -6.85
CA ALA A 108 -15.44 4.85 -7.09
C ALA A 108 -14.16 5.03 -7.93
N GLU A 109 -14.13 6.02 -8.82
CA GLU A 109 -12.96 6.38 -9.62
C GLU A 109 -11.81 6.87 -8.73
N ALA A 110 -12.09 7.81 -7.82
CA ALA A 110 -11.11 8.32 -6.86
C ALA A 110 -10.51 7.22 -5.95
N ILE A 111 -11.29 6.19 -5.62
CA ILE A 111 -10.82 5.04 -4.86
C ILE A 111 -9.80 4.22 -5.67
N VAL A 112 -10.07 3.96 -6.94
CA VAL A 112 -9.14 3.22 -7.81
C VAL A 112 -7.86 4.01 -8.03
N ASP A 113 -7.98 5.30 -8.28
CA ASP A 113 -6.83 6.19 -8.45
C ASP A 113 -5.95 6.24 -7.18
N GLY A 114 -6.58 6.30 -6.01
CA GLY A 114 -5.88 6.22 -4.72
C GLY A 114 -5.13 4.90 -4.54
N TYR A 115 -5.74 3.77 -4.90
CA TYR A 115 -5.06 2.47 -4.87
C TYR A 115 -3.90 2.42 -5.88
N GLU A 116 -4.11 2.89 -7.11
CA GLU A 116 -3.09 2.95 -8.17
C GLU A 116 -1.87 3.77 -7.73
N ALA A 117 -2.08 4.91 -7.09
CA ALA A 117 -1.01 5.76 -6.60
C ALA A 117 -0.17 5.11 -5.48
N MET A 118 -0.74 4.19 -4.71
CA MET A 118 -0.11 3.67 -3.49
C MET A 118 0.44 2.25 -3.60
N HIS A 119 -0.10 1.40 -4.48
CA HIS A 119 0.22 -0.03 -4.45
C HIS A 119 1.68 -0.33 -4.84
N GLU A 120 2.31 0.46 -5.71
CA GLU A 120 3.73 0.25 -6.06
C GLU A 120 4.66 0.57 -4.88
N GLY A 121 4.39 1.65 -4.13
CA GLY A 121 5.09 1.96 -2.89
C GLY A 121 5.03 0.79 -1.89
N ARG A 122 3.83 0.23 -1.70
CA ARG A 122 3.65 -1.00 -0.90
C ARG A 122 4.40 -2.20 -1.48
N ASN A 123 4.44 -2.38 -2.81
CA ASN A 123 5.17 -3.49 -3.43
C ASN A 123 6.66 -3.45 -3.13
N HIS A 124 7.26 -2.26 -2.98
CA HIS A 124 8.63 -2.14 -2.50
C HIS A 124 8.79 -2.70 -1.08
N LEU A 125 7.86 -2.38 -0.19
CA LEU A 125 7.85 -2.87 1.19
C LEU A 125 7.51 -4.36 1.32
N VAL A 126 6.68 -4.93 0.45
CA VAL A 126 6.28 -6.35 0.52
C VAL A 126 7.38 -7.27 -0.02
N HIS A 127 8.03 -6.87 -1.12
CA HIS A 127 8.93 -7.74 -1.87
C HIS A 127 10.40 -7.36 -1.76
N GLY A 128 10.72 -6.28 -1.04
CA GLY A 128 12.08 -5.81 -0.88
C GLY A 128 12.84 -6.54 0.23
N ALA A 129 14.16 -6.54 0.14
CA ALA A 129 15.02 -6.88 1.26
C ALA A 129 15.15 -5.66 2.18
N HIS A 130 15.05 -5.86 3.49
CA HIS A 130 15.02 -4.76 4.47
C HIS A 130 16.29 -4.70 5.33
N GLN A 131 16.72 -3.49 5.65
CA GLN A 131 17.72 -3.23 6.68
C GLN A 131 17.38 -1.97 7.44
N TYR A 132 17.36 -2.03 8.76
CA TYR A 132 17.25 -0.85 9.59
C TYR A 132 18.65 -0.29 9.89
N ALA A 133 18.87 1.00 9.61
CA ALA A 133 20.11 1.68 9.94
C ALA A 133 19.88 3.19 10.06
N ASN A 134 20.54 3.83 11.04
CA ASN A 134 20.53 5.29 11.22
C ASN A 134 19.12 5.92 11.30
N GLY A 135 18.18 5.26 11.97
CA GLY A 135 16.82 5.79 12.11
C GLY A 135 15.91 5.59 10.88
N VAL A 136 16.36 4.85 9.87
CA VAL A 136 15.66 4.67 8.59
C VAL A 136 15.57 3.20 8.23
N LEU A 137 14.41 2.79 7.70
CA LEU A 137 14.23 1.49 7.07
C LEU A 137 14.65 1.58 5.60
N TRP A 138 15.75 0.93 5.26
CA TRP A 138 16.21 0.76 3.90
C TRP A 138 15.57 -0.47 3.28
N THR A 139 15.13 -0.33 2.04
CA THR A 139 14.53 -1.43 1.28
C THR A 139 15.12 -1.49 -0.12
N TRP A 140 15.57 -2.68 -0.54
CA TRP A 140 16.10 -2.91 -1.88
C TRP A 140 15.20 -3.84 -2.68
N ARG A 141 14.92 -3.48 -3.93
CA ARG A 141 14.12 -4.31 -4.85
C ARG A 141 14.79 -4.36 -6.22
N GLU A 142 14.94 -5.57 -6.75
CA GLU A 142 15.32 -5.76 -8.15
C GLU A 142 14.10 -5.56 -9.06
N PRO A 143 14.22 -4.84 -10.19
CA PRO A 143 13.14 -4.73 -11.16
C PRO A 143 12.83 -6.10 -11.76
N SER A 144 11.59 -6.57 -11.64
CA SER A 144 11.17 -7.92 -12.05
C SER A 144 11.28 -8.19 -13.56
N ARG A 145 11.41 -7.16 -14.41
CA ARG A 145 11.47 -7.28 -15.87
C ARG A 145 12.85 -7.02 -16.50
N ALA A 146 13.89 -6.74 -15.72
CA ALA A 146 15.21 -6.39 -16.26
C ALA A 146 16.31 -7.28 -15.67
N LYS A 147 16.63 -8.38 -16.35
CA LYS A 147 17.84 -9.17 -16.04
C LYS A 147 19.06 -8.28 -16.22
N GLY A 148 19.79 -8.02 -15.13
CA GLY A 148 21.06 -7.28 -15.14
C GLY A 148 21.00 -5.81 -14.73
N ASN A 149 19.85 -5.29 -14.28
CA ASN A 149 19.78 -3.92 -13.74
C ASN A 149 20.13 -3.87 -12.24
N ALA A 150 20.69 -2.75 -11.81
CA ALA A 150 20.99 -2.47 -10.41
C ALA A 150 19.69 -2.49 -9.56
N ALA A 151 19.78 -3.03 -8.35
CA ALA A 151 18.69 -2.95 -7.37
C ALA A 151 18.39 -1.48 -7.05
N LEU A 152 17.10 -1.14 -6.98
CA LEU A 152 16.66 0.17 -6.51
C LEU A 152 16.63 0.16 -4.99
N SER A 153 17.09 1.24 -4.36
CA SER A 153 17.02 1.45 -2.92
C SER A 153 15.99 2.51 -2.57
N PHE A 154 15.22 2.23 -1.52
CA PHE A 154 14.17 3.08 -0.98
C PHE A 154 14.42 3.30 0.50
N GLN A 155 14.12 4.51 0.98
CA GLN A 155 14.28 4.91 2.36
C GLN A 155 12.92 5.23 2.95
N PHE A 156 12.59 4.61 4.09
CA PHE A 156 11.35 4.83 4.80
C PHE A 156 11.64 5.25 6.24
N GLY A 157 11.33 6.51 6.56
CA GLY A 157 11.32 6.99 7.94
C GLY A 157 10.04 6.56 8.67
N LEU A 158 10.07 6.59 10.01
CA LEU A 158 8.93 6.17 10.83
C LEU A 158 7.66 6.98 10.54
N GLU A 159 7.77 8.31 10.50
CA GLU A 159 6.64 9.21 10.22
C GLU A 159 6.04 8.95 8.84
N HIS A 160 6.89 8.64 7.85
CA HIS A 160 6.44 8.29 6.51
C HIS A 160 5.66 6.97 6.53
N LEU A 161 6.16 5.93 7.21
CA LEU A 161 5.43 4.65 7.33
C LEU A 161 4.08 4.84 8.05
N GLN A 162 4.04 5.66 9.10
CA GLN A 162 2.80 5.98 9.82
C GLN A 162 1.80 6.75 8.95
N GLY A 163 2.28 7.76 8.20
CA GLY A 163 1.47 8.51 7.24
C GLY A 163 0.92 7.60 6.14
N THR A 164 1.76 6.75 5.57
CA THR A 164 1.36 5.76 4.57
C THR A 164 0.33 4.78 5.13
N ALA A 165 0.49 4.30 6.36
CA ALA A 165 -0.51 3.46 7.03
C ALA A 165 -1.86 4.19 7.19
N GLN A 166 -1.84 5.46 7.58
CA GLN A 166 -3.07 6.25 7.69
C GLN A 166 -3.76 6.44 6.33
N SER A 167 -3.00 6.68 5.26
CA SER A 167 -3.55 6.76 3.90
C SER A 167 -4.21 5.44 3.48
N TRP A 168 -3.59 4.29 3.81
CA TRP A 168 -4.19 2.98 3.54
C TRP A 168 -5.46 2.74 4.36
N GLN A 169 -5.51 3.20 5.61
CA GLN A 169 -6.71 3.14 6.45
C GLN A 169 -7.83 3.97 5.83
N ASN A 170 -7.56 5.21 5.44
CA ASN A 170 -8.54 6.10 4.82
C ASN A 170 -9.09 5.50 3.52
N LEU A 171 -8.23 4.88 2.71
CA LEU A 171 -8.64 4.18 1.50
C LEU A 171 -9.52 2.97 1.83
N ALA A 172 -9.17 2.17 2.84
CA ALA A 172 -10.00 1.04 3.28
C ALA A 172 -11.40 1.48 3.72
N ASP A 173 -11.49 2.59 4.46
CA ASP A 173 -12.76 3.15 4.92
C ASP A 173 -13.59 3.68 3.75
N ALA A 174 -12.95 4.34 2.77
CA ALA A 174 -13.62 4.81 1.55
C ALA A 174 -14.18 3.64 0.71
N VAL A 175 -13.42 2.56 0.53
CA VAL A 175 -13.87 1.36 -0.19
C VAL A 175 -15.03 0.70 0.54
N TYR A 176 -14.98 0.64 1.88
CA TYR A 176 -16.05 0.07 2.70
C TYR A 176 -17.36 0.86 2.54
N GLU A 177 -17.31 2.19 2.62
CA GLU A 177 -18.49 3.03 2.41
C GLU A 177 -19.05 2.93 0.99
N GLU A 178 -18.20 2.79 -0.02
CA GLU A 178 -18.63 2.57 -1.40
C GLU A 178 -19.34 1.21 -1.55
N LEU A 179 -18.80 0.14 -0.96
CA LEU A 179 -19.45 -1.17 -0.92
C LEU A 179 -20.82 -1.11 -0.24
N ARG A 180 -20.91 -0.40 0.89
CA ARG A 180 -22.15 -0.20 1.64
C ARG A 180 -23.20 0.56 0.81
N ARG A 181 -22.79 1.60 0.07
CA ARG A 181 -23.68 2.35 -0.82
C ARG A 181 -24.22 1.50 -1.96
N ARG A 182 -23.38 0.63 -2.54
CA ARG A 182 -23.80 -0.29 -3.62
C ARG A 182 -24.69 -1.42 -3.12
N ASN A 183 -24.56 -1.82 -1.86
CA ASN A 183 -25.29 -2.93 -1.25
C ASN A 183 -26.00 -2.51 0.05
N PRO A 184 -27.02 -1.65 0.00
CA PRO A 184 -27.70 -1.13 1.19
C PRO A 184 -28.38 -2.23 2.01
N SER A 185 -28.80 -3.34 1.38
CA SER A 185 -29.45 -4.48 2.04
C SER A 185 -28.53 -5.38 2.85
N ALA A 186 -27.20 -5.23 2.72
CA ALA A 186 -26.23 -5.95 3.55
C ALA A 186 -25.93 -5.23 4.88
N ALA A 187 -26.34 -3.96 5.01
CA ALA A 187 -26.06 -3.14 6.19
C ALA A 187 -27.05 -3.33 7.36
N GLU A 188 -28.14 -4.09 7.15
CA GLU A 188 -29.12 -4.40 8.20
C GLU A 188 -28.84 -5.74 8.92
N ALA A 189 -27.76 -6.44 8.54
CA ALA A 189 -27.45 -7.79 9.02
C ALA A 189 -26.17 -7.90 9.88
N ASP A 190 -25.48 -6.79 10.14
CA ASP A 190 -24.30 -6.70 11.03
C ASP A 190 -24.60 -5.77 12.23
#